data_AF-A0A968ICN8-F1
#
_entry.id   AF-A0A968ICN8-F1
#
_cell.length_a   1.000
_cell.length_b   1.000
_cell.length_c   1.000
_cell.angle_alpha   90.00
_cell.angle_beta   90.00
_cell.angle_gamma   90.00
#
_symmetry.space_group_name_H-M   'P 1'
#
loop_
_entity.id
_entity.type
_entity.pdbx_description
1 polymer ?
#
loop_
_entity_poly.entity_id
_entity_poly.type
_entity_poly.pdbx_seq_one_letter_code
_entity_poly.pdbx_strand_id
1 'polypeptide(L)'
;MISFSDYKSRASQYITFIDSEFYPDYLDEARIIYGSVIEQFAELAGTATSSAELLSSIVEKPNPSRTQLLRVFRKYVSPDTSVEMLKVKKKIPSIIDDYGHRFRDIEEVRVNLASRPNPDEALMAILMEYKSRGQKGYELTEAFFLWFESNFGSEYLIQGPVRAGRDVMLDEVLKDWDAKTPADILISRNDGTPLVIGFARYDSDRGGSQEDDRTGGNRDKVTDILRYADTYELPLKVFFLNDGPGLTLGSMWADYAALETYGKGRVMVCTLKMLDERFTRDWLER
;
A
#
# COMPACT_ATOMS: atom_id res chain seq x y z
N MET A 1 -14.30 27.88 -5.35
CA MET A 1 -13.12 27.04 -5.10
C MET A 1 -12.72 26.43 -6.43
N ILE A 2 -11.43 26.41 -6.75
CA ILE A 2 -10.93 25.77 -7.98
C ILE A 2 -11.12 24.26 -7.83
N SER A 3 -11.66 23.62 -8.87
CA SER A 3 -11.90 22.17 -8.90
C SER A 3 -10.66 21.41 -9.34
N PHE A 4 -10.60 20.12 -9.03
CA PHE A 4 -9.51 19.23 -9.44
C PHE A 4 -9.39 19.18 -10.97
N SER A 5 -10.52 19.29 -11.68
CA SER A 5 -10.56 19.30 -13.14
C SER A 5 -9.82 20.48 -13.76
N ASP A 6 -9.76 21.63 -13.08
CA ASP A 6 -9.18 22.87 -13.59
C ASP A 6 -7.65 22.81 -13.69
N TYR A 7 -7.01 21.89 -12.98
CA TYR A 7 -5.56 21.69 -13.00
C TYR A 7 -5.09 20.79 -14.14
N LYS A 8 -6.00 20.16 -14.90
CA LYS A 8 -5.69 19.13 -15.91
C LYS A 8 -4.67 19.57 -16.96
N SER A 9 -4.76 20.81 -17.45
CA SER A 9 -3.85 21.35 -18.48
C SER A 9 -2.38 21.44 -18.02
N ARG A 10 -2.16 21.40 -16.70
CA ARG A 10 -0.86 21.52 -16.03
C ARG A 10 -0.66 20.41 -14.98
N ALA A 11 -1.34 19.27 -15.17
CA ALA A 11 -1.39 18.16 -14.21
C ALA A 11 -0.01 17.75 -13.69
N SER A 12 1.00 17.64 -14.56
CA SER A 12 2.37 17.25 -14.21
C SER A 12 3.04 18.19 -13.19
N GLN A 13 2.67 19.47 -13.15
CA GLN A 13 3.22 20.43 -12.20
C GLN A 13 2.74 20.16 -10.76
N TYR A 14 1.56 19.54 -10.64
CA TYR A 14 0.91 19.21 -9.37
C TYR A 14 1.22 17.81 -8.87
N ILE A 15 2.04 17.03 -9.59
CA ILE A 15 2.50 15.72 -9.12
C ILE A 15 3.70 15.91 -8.19
N THR A 16 3.67 15.24 -7.05
CA THR A 16 4.79 15.13 -6.12
C THR A 16 5.59 13.88 -6.47
N PHE A 17 6.88 14.05 -6.76
CA PHE A 17 7.77 12.92 -6.96
C PHE A 17 8.26 12.44 -5.61
N ILE A 18 8.03 11.16 -5.32
CA ILE A 18 8.67 10.45 -4.23
C ILE A 18 9.83 9.65 -4.81
N ASP A 19 11.03 9.98 -4.32
CA ASP A 19 12.30 9.47 -4.84
C ASP A 19 12.40 7.95 -4.75
N SER A 20 13.26 7.38 -5.58
CA SER A 20 13.58 5.96 -5.59
C SER A 20 15.01 5.77 -6.00
N GLU A 21 15.64 4.73 -5.45
CA GLU A 21 16.99 4.35 -5.82
C GLU A 21 17.01 3.87 -7.28
N PHE A 22 18.02 4.30 -8.04
CA PHE A 22 18.25 3.79 -9.39
C PHE A 22 18.91 2.42 -9.33
N TYR A 23 18.61 1.58 -10.31
CA TYR A 23 19.46 0.42 -10.60
C TYR A 23 20.68 0.91 -11.40
N PRO A 24 21.93 0.47 -11.09
CA PRO A 24 22.32 -0.53 -10.10
C PRO A 24 22.77 0.04 -8.73
N ASP A 25 22.52 1.31 -8.44
CA ASP A 25 23.10 2.05 -7.29
C ASP A 25 22.85 1.39 -5.93
N TYR A 26 21.76 0.63 -5.77
CA TYR A 26 21.42 -0.09 -4.53
C TYR A 26 22.03 -1.50 -4.41
N LEU A 27 22.78 -2.00 -5.41
CA LEU A 27 23.25 -3.40 -5.42
C LEU A 27 24.22 -3.72 -4.28
N ASP A 28 25.06 -2.78 -3.86
CA ASP A 28 25.97 -2.98 -2.73
C ASP A 28 25.19 -3.20 -1.43
N GLU A 29 24.12 -2.44 -1.21
CA GLU A 29 23.22 -2.65 -0.08
C GLU A 29 22.47 -3.99 -0.20
N ALA A 30 22.00 -4.33 -1.41
CA ALA A 30 21.33 -5.60 -1.68
C ALA A 30 22.23 -6.78 -1.32
N ARG A 31 23.51 -6.70 -1.65
CA ARG A 31 24.50 -7.73 -1.32
C ARG A 31 24.69 -7.90 0.18
N ILE A 32 24.77 -6.80 0.93
CA ILE A 32 24.91 -6.82 2.40
C ILE A 32 23.68 -7.50 3.04
N ILE A 33 22.48 -7.18 2.55
CA ILE A 33 21.22 -7.67 3.13
C ILE A 33 20.94 -9.13 2.75
N TYR A 34 21.15 -9.49 1.48
CA TYR A 34 20.66 -10.75 0.91
C TYR A 34 21.75 -11.80 0.67
N GLY A 35 23.04 -11.45 0.68
CA GLY A 35 24.13 -12.41 0.49
C GLY A 35 24.06 -13.59 1.45
N SER A 36 24.06 -13.29 2.75
CA SER A 36 23.97 -14.32 3.81
C SER A 36 22.64 -15.07 3.80
N VAL A 37 21.55 -14.44 3.35
CA VAL A 37 20.24 -15.09 3.21
C VAL A 37 20.26 -16.14 2.12
N ILE A 38 20.87 -15.84 0.97
CA ILE A 38 20.95 -16.76 -0.16
C ILE A 38 21.85 -17.95 0.18
N GLU A 39 22.98 -17.72 0.85
CA GLU A 39 23.86 -18.78 1.36
C GLU A 39 23.10 -19.69 2.34
N GLN A 40 22.41 -19.10 3.32
CA GLN A 40 21.59 -19.85 4.27
C GLN A 40 20.46 -20.65 3.59
N PHE A 41 19.84 -20.08 2.55
CA PHE A 41 18.81 -20.81 1.79
C PHE A 41 19.40 -22.01 1.05
N ALA A 42 20.58 -21.86 0.45
CA ALA A 42 21.28 -22.95 -0.23
C ALA A 42 21.68 -24.08 0.74
N GLU A 43 22.16 -23.74 1.93
CA GLU A 43 22.45 -24.73 2.99
C GLU A 43 21.19 -25.53 3.37
N LEU A 44 20.08 -24.84 3.64
CA LEU A 44 18.81 -25.49 4.00
C LEU A 44 18.28 -26.37 2.86
N ALA A 45 18.36 -25.90 1.61
CA ALA A 45 17.93 -26.65 0.43
C ALA A 45 18.80 -27.90 0.23
N GLY A 46 20.10 -27.83 0.53
CA GLY A 46 21.03 -28.96 0.45
C GLY A 46 20.73 -30.07 1.46
N THR A 47 20.17 -29.75 2.62
CA THR A 47 19.84 -30.74 3.66
C THR A 47 18.41 -31.27 3.60
N ALA A 48 17.47 -30.51 3.06
CA ALA A 48 16.05 -30.88 3.04
C ALA A 48 15.78 -32.01 2.04
N THR A 49 15.02 -33.05 2.42
CA THR A 49 14.67 -34.17 1.54
C THR A 49 13.52 -33.85 0.57
N SER A 50 12.79 -32.76 0.82
CA SER A 50 11.71 -32.27 -0.03
C SER A 50 11.51 -30.76 0.11
N SER A 51 10.83 -30.14 -0.85
CA SER A 51 10.46 -28.72 -0.78
C SER A 51 9.51 -28.40 0.38
N ALA A 52 8.69 -29.37 0.81
CA ALA A 52 7.84 -29.24 1.99
C ALA A 52 8.67 -29.22 3.29
N GLU A 53 9.70 -30.06 3.37
CA GLU A 53 10.64 -30.06 4.50
C GLU A 53 11.48 -28.77 4.52
N LEU A 54 11.89 -28.28 3.35
CA LEU A 54 12.59 -26.99 3.22
C LEU A 54 11.73 -25.85 3.81
N LEU A 55 10.45 -25.77 3.42
CA LEU A 55 9.53 -24.78 3.98
C LEU A 55 9.41 -24.92 5.50
N SER A 56 9.25 -26.15 5.99
CA SER A 56 9.15 -26.44 7.42
C SER A 56 10.40 -26.00 8.18
N SER A 57 11.59 -26.21 7.61
CA SER A 57 12.87 -25.80 8.19
C SER A 57 13.06 -24.28 8.20
N ILE A 58 12.59 -23.59 7.16
CA ILE A 58 12.64 -22.13 7.07
C ILE A 58 11.76 -21.49 8.17
N VAL A 59 10.56 -22.00 8.42
CA VAL A 59 9.63 -21.37 9.39
C VAL A 59 10.06 -21.51 10.85
N GLU A 60 11.01 -22.41 11.14
CA GLU A 60 11.66 -22.52 12.45
C GLU A 60 12.75 -21.46 12.68
N LYS A 61 13.21 -20.76 11.64
CA LYS A 61 14.21 -19.70 11.80
C LYS A 61 13.60 -18.46 12.50
N PRO A 62 14.40 -17.70 13.27
CA PRO A 62 13.95 -16.44 13.86
C PRO A 62 13.77 -15.35 12.79
N ASN A 63 12.96 -14.33 13.10
CA ASN A 63 12.94 -13.10 12.33
C ASN A 63 14.21 -12.28 12.61
N PRO A 64 14.72 -11.49 11.64
CA PRO A 64 14.17 -11.23 10.30
C PRO A 64 14.53 -12.29 9.24
N SER A 65 15.50 -13.17 9.51
CA SER A 65 16.01 -14.18 8.55
C SER A 65 14.89 -15.01 7.92
N ARG A 66 13.94 -15.51 8.73
CA ARG A 66 12.79 -16.29 8.23
C ARG A 66 12.02 -15.60 7.10
N THR A 67 11.69 -14.32 7.25
CA THR A 67 10.91 -13.59 6.23
C THR A 67 11.69 -13.49 4.92
N GLN A 68 13.00 -13.29 4.99
CA GLN A 68 13.84 -13.21 3.79
C GLN A 68 13.99 -14.58 3.12
N LEU A 69 14.19 -15.64 3.88
CA LEU A 69 14.20 -17.02 3.36
C LEU A 69 12.87 -17.38 2.69
N LEU A 70 11.73 -16.95 3.26
CA LEU A 70 10.41 -17.15 2.63
C LEU A 70 10.26 -16.38 1.31
N ARG A 71 10.89 -15.21 1.15
CA ARG A 71 10.93 -14.49 -0.13
C ARG A 71 11.74 -15.27 -1.17
N VAL A 72 12.87 -15.86 -0.79
CA VAL A 72 13.67 -16.74 -1.66
C VAL A 72 12.88 -18.01 -2.02
N PHE A 73 12.25 -18.64 -1.02
CA PHE A 73 11.37 -19.81 -1.22
C PHE A 73 10.27 -19.54 -2.24
N ARG A 74 9.59 -18.39 -2.14
CA ARG A 74 8.57 -18.00 -3.12
C ARG A 74 9.10 -17.94 -4.55
N LYS A 75 10.33 -17.46 -4.75
CA LYS A 75 10.93 -17.33 -6.09
C LYS A 75 11.42 -18.67 -6.65
N TYR A 76 11.99 -19.53 -5.81
CA TYR A 76 12.56 -20.81 -6.25
C TYR A 76 11.59 -21.98 -6.22
N VAL A 77 10.60 -21.96 -5.33
CA VAL A 77 9.82 -23.16 -4.99
C VAL A 77 8.33 -22.98 -5.27
N SER A 78 7.74 -21.85 -4.85
CA SER A 78 6.29 -21.66 -4.91
C SER A 78 5.91 -20.20 -5.21
N PRO A 79 5.87 -19.79 -6.48
CA PRO A 79 5.43 -18.44 -6.86
C PRO A 79 3.96 -18.19 -6.54
N ASP A 80 3.17 -19.27 -6.42
CA ASP A 80 1.74 -19.27 -6.13
C ASP A 80 1.41 -18.97 -4.66
N THR A 81 2.36 -19.19 -3.73
CA THR A 81 2.16 -18.85 -2.30
C THR A 81 2.73 -17.48 -1.99
N SER A 82 1.97 -16.67 -1.25
CA SER A 82 2.43 -15.34 -0.82
C SER A 82 3.27 -15.44 0.45
N VAL A 83 4.25 -14.55 0.61
CA VAL A 83 5.05 -14.49 1.86
C VAL A 83 4.14 -14.22 3.07
N GLU A 84 3.09 -13.42 2.92
CA GLU A 84 2.08 -13.17 3.95
C GLU A 84 1.39 -14.46 4.42
N MET A 85 1.05 -15.35 3.49
CA MET A 85 0.50 -16.67 3.80
C MET A 85 1.53 -17.53 4.56
N LEU A 86 2.77 -17.58 4.08
CA LEU A 86 3.83 -18.43 4.64
C LEU A 86 4.37 -17.94 6.00
N LYS A 87 4.20 -16.66 6.36
CA LYS A 87 4.58 -16.15 7.69
C LYS A 87 3.72 -16.73 8.82
N VAL A 88 2.53 -17.24 8.53
CA VAL A 88 1.62 -17.79 9.54
C VAL A 88 2.01 -19.24 9.85
N LYS A 89 3.02 -19.42 10.71
CA LYS A 89 3.61 -20.73 11.05
C LYS A 89 2.59 -21.84 11.32
N LYS A 90 1.53 -21.55 12.08
CA LYS A 90 0.47 -22.53 12.41
C LYS A 90 -0.32 -23.06 11.20
N LYS A 91 -0.28 -22.38 10.05
CA LYS A 91 -0.95 -22.78 8.81
C LYS A 91 -0.04 -23.54 7.85
N ILE A 92 1.25 -23.68 8.15
CA ILE A 92 2.19 -24.37 7.24
C ILE A 92 1.74 -25.79 6.89
N PRO A 93 1.25 -26.62 7.85
CA PRO A 93 0.76 -27.95 7.49
C PRO A 93 -0.37 -27.92 6.45
N SER A 94 -1.36 -27.03 6.61
CA SER A 94 -2.46 -26.91 5.64
C SER A 94 -2.00 -26.33 4.31
N ILE A 95 -1.05 -25.38 4.32
CA ILE A 95 -0.49 -24.82 3.09
C ILE A 95 0.27 -25.89 2.29
N ILE A 96 1.01 -26.78 2.98
CA ILE A 96 1.69 -27.90 2.32
C ILE A 96 0.67 -28.88 1.74
N ASP A 97 -0.41 -29.18 2.45
CA ASP A 97 -1.48 -30.06 1.96
C ASP A 97 -2.17 -29.46 0.72
N ASP A 98 -2.58 -28.19 0.81
CA ASP A 98 -3.33 -27.48 -0.24
C ASP A 98 -2.47 -27.17 -1.48
N TYR A 99 -1.20 -26.77 -1.30
CA TYR A 99 -0.36 -26.20 -2.38
C TYR A 99 0.94 -26.96 -2.63
N GLY A 100 1.33 -27.88 -1.75
CA GLY A 100 2.62 -28.58 -1.82
C GLY A 100 2.80 -29.38 -3.11
N HIS A 101 1.71 -29.85 -3.70
CA HIS A 101 1.72 -30.52 -5.01
C HIS A 101 2.17 -29.62 -6.18
N ARG A 102 2.18 -28.29 -5.98
CA ARG A 102 2.70 -27.29 -6.95
C ARG A 102 4.11 -26.81 -6.59
N PHE A 103 4.69 -27.28 -5.49
CA PHE A 103 6.05 -26.90 -5.15
C PHE A 103 7.00 -27.51 -6.18
N ARG A 104 7.95 -26.70 -6.65
CA ARG A 104 9.06 -27.18 -7.47
C ARG A 104 9.79 -28.29 -6.72
N ASP A 105 10.20 -29.34 -7.45
CA ASP A 105 10.98 -30.44 -6.90
C ASP A 105 12.28 -29.94 -6.26
N ILE A 106 12.69 -30.55 -5.14
CA ILE A 106 13.85 -30.09 -4.37
C ILE A 106 15.16 -30.22 -5.15
N GLU A 107 15.31 -31.25 -6.00
CA GLU A 107 16.52 -31.40 -6.82
C GLU A 107 16.57 -30.32 -7.89
N GLU A 108 15.44 -29.98 -8.51
CA GLU A 108 15.37 -28.87 -9.47
C GLU A 108 15.69 -27.53 -8.80
N VAL A 109 15.25 -27.32 -7.55
CA VAL A 109 15.61 -26.12 -6.76
C VAL A 109 17.12 -26.05 -6.54
N ARG A 110 17.77 -27.15 -6.14
CA ARG A 110 19.22 -27.20 -5.91
C ARG A 110 20.02 -26.97 -7.19
N VAL A 111 19.63 -27.62 -8.30
CA VAL A 111 20.27 -27.43 -9.60
C VAL A 111 20.16 -25.97 -10.04
N ASN A 112 18.98 -25.37 -9.92
CA ASN A 112 18.76 -23.98 -10.30
C ASN A 112 19.57 -23.02 -9.42
N LEU A 113 19.61 -23.22 -8.09
CA LEU A 113 20.46 -22.43 -7.18
C LEU A 113 21.94 -22.52 -7.57
N ALA A 114 22.46 -23.72 -7.81
CA ALA A 114 23.86 -23.94 -8.14
C ALA A 114 24.26 -23.35 -9.52
N SER A 115 23.29 -23.16 -10.42
CA SER A 115 23.53 -22.56 -11.74
C SER A 115 23.73 -21.03 -11.71
N ARG A 116 23.43 -20.38 -10.58
CA ARG A 116 23.49 -18.92 -10.44
C ARG A 116 24.89 -18.43 -10.11
N PRO A 117 25.25 -17.18 -10.48
CA PRO A 117 26.51 -16.58 -10.06
C PRO A 117 26.54 -16.37 -8.53
N ASN A 118 27.75 -16.27 -7.97
CA ASN A 118 27.96 -15.90 -6.57
C ASN A 118 28.82 -14.61 -6.50
N PRO A 119 28.26 -13.46 -6.09
CA PRO A 119 26.87 -13.26 -5.62
C PRO A 119 25.82 -13.28 -6.76
N ASP A 120 24.59 -13.72 -6.45
CA ASP A 120 23.45 -13.65 -7.39
C ASP A 120 22.79 -12.27 -7.36
N GLU A 121 23.44 -11.28 -7.99
CA GLU A 121 22.99 -9.89 -8.01
C GLU A 121 21.58 -9.72 -8.57
N ALA A 122 21.17 -10.54 -9.54
CA ALA A 122 19.83 -10.46 -10.11
C ALA A 122 18.76 -10.88 -9.09
N LEU A 123 19.01 -11.96 -8.33
CA LEU A 123 18.10 -12.36 -7.25
C LEU A 123 18.08 -11.30 -6.15
N MET A 124 19.25 -10.77 -5.76
CA MET A 124 19.35 -9.71 -4.76
C MET A 124 18.55 -8.47 -5.17
N ALA A 125 18.65 -8.07 -6.44
CA ALA A 125 17.88 -6.94 -6.98
C ALA A 125 16.37 -7.18 -6.91
N ILE A 126 15.91 -8.37 -7.30
CA ILE A 126 14.49 -8.76 -7.20
C ILE A 126 14.01 -8.81 -5.75
N LEU A 127 14.86 -9.23 -4.81
CA LEU A 127 14.52 -9.24 -3.38
C LEU A 127 14.45 -7.82 -2.81
N MET A 128 15.28 -6.90 -3.32
CA MET A 128 15.28 -5.50 -2.91
C MET A 128 13.97 -4.78 -3.22
N GLU A 129 13.26 -5.14 -4.30
CA GLU A 129 11.93 -4.59 -4.61
C GLU A 129 10.91 -4.80 -3.49
N TYR A 130 11.07 -5.84 -2.66
CA TYR A 130 10.21 -6.03 -1.49
C TYR A 130 10.52 -5.09 -0.32
N LYS A 131 11.70 -4.46 -0.28
CA LYS A 131 12.07 -3.50 0.77
C LYS A 131 11.29 -2.20 0.59
N SER A 132 11.20 -1.70 -0.64
CA SER A 132 10.55 -0.42 -0.97
C SER A 132 9.05 -0.55 -1.28
N ARG A 133 8.48 -1.77 -1.25
CA ARG A 133 7.07 -2.00 -1.56
C ARG A 133 6.15 -1.23 -0.60
N GLY A 134 5.34 -0.34 -1.16
CA GLY A 134 4.38 0.49 -0.42
C GLY A 134 4.99 1.74 0.24
N GLN A 135 6.31 1.89 0.22
CA GLN A 135 7.01 3.01 0.86
C GLN A 135 6.52 4.37 0.37
N LYS A 136 6.32 4.54 -0.94
CA LYS A 136 5.81 5.80 -1.52
C LYS A 136 4.43 6.17 -1.00
N GLY A 137 3.55 5.18 -0.81
CA GLY A 137 2.24 5.41 -0.21
C GLY A 137 2.36 5.89 1.24
N TYR A 138 3.27 5.30 2.01
CA TYR A 138 3.51 5.73 3.39
C TYR A 138 4.11 7.12 3.48
N GLU A 139 5.04 7.47 2.59
CA GLU A 139 5.64 8.81 2.53
C GLU A 139 4.62 9.88 2.11
N LEU A 140 3.70 9.54 1.19
CA LEU A 140 2.57 10.40 0.83
C LEU A 140 1.67 10.69 2.04
N THR A 141 1.25 9.66 2.77
CA THR A 141 0.39 9.82 3.95
C THR A 141 1.12 10.58 5.05
N GLU A 142 2.39 10.27 5.32
CA GLU A 142 3.21 10.96 6.32
C GLU A 142 3.32 12.46 6.02
N ALA A 143 3.60 12.82 4.76
CA ALA A 143 3.67 14.22 4.33
C ALA A 143 2.35 14.96 4.55
N PHE A 144 1.21 14.32 4.27
CA PHE A 144 -0.10 14.90 4.52
C PHE A 144 -0.39 15.10 6.02
N PHE A 145 -0.09 14.11 6.87
CA PHE A 145 -0.30 14.22 8.31
C PHE A 145 0.54 15.35 8.91
N LEU A 146 1.83 15.43 8.55
CA LEU A 146 2.72 16.51 9.00
C LEU A 146 2.22 17.88 8.54
N TRP A 147 1.79 17.98 7.28
CA TRP A 147 1.22 19.21 6.75
C TRP A 147 -0.08 19.59 7.49
N PHE A 148 -0.99 18.64 7.70
CA PHE A 148 -2.26 18.89 8.36
C PHE A 148 -2.05 19.36 9.81
N GLU A 149 -1.23 18.65 10.58
CA GLU A 149 -0.91 19.03 11.97
C GLU A 149 -0.31 20.42 12.05
N SER A 150 0.61 20.76 11.14
CA SER A 150 1.22 22.09 11.10
C SER A 150 0.25 23.23 10.78
N ASN A 151 -0.83 22.96 10.02
CA ASN A 151 -1.76 23.99 9.55
C ASN A 151 -3.09 24.03 10.33
N PHE A 152 -3.49 22.90 10.93
CA PHE A 152 -4.83 22.69 11.48
C PHE A 152 -4.85 21.97 12.83
N GLY A 153 -3.71 21.43 13.31
CA GLY A 153 -3.65 20.57 14.50
C GLY A 153 -4.05 21.25 15.82
N SER A 154 -4.10 22.59 15.86
CA SER A 154 -4.62 23.31 17.03
C SER A 154 -6.15 23.30 17.15
N GLU A 155 -6.85 23.05 16.04
CA GLU A 155 -8.32 23.19 15.94
C GLU A 155 -9.03 21.87 15.63
N TYR A 156 -8.32 20.94 14.99
CA TYR A 156 -8.87 19.68 14.53
C TYR A 156 -7.97 18.52 14.93
N LEU A 157 -8.58 17.34 15.04
CA LEU A 157 -7.88 16.08 15.27
C LEU A 157 -7.80 15.32 13.95
N ILE A 158 -6.66 14.69 13.69
CA ILE A 158 -6.47 13.76 12.58
C ILE A 158 -6.08 12.37 13.12
N GLN A 159 -6.69 11.33 12.57
CA GLN A 159 -6.45 9.94 12.94
C GLN A 159 -6.19 9.10 11.70
N GLY A 160 -5.32 8.10 11.85
CA GLY A 160 -4.97 7.14 10.81
C GLY A 160 -3.50 6.75 10.88
N PRO A 161 -3.08 5.78 10.05
CA PRO A 161 -1.69 5.36 10.03
C PRO A 161 -0.84 6.40 9.30
N VAL A 162 0.02 7.12 10.03
CA VAL A 162 0.97 8.09 9.46
C VAL A 162 1.89 7.43 8.42
N ARG A 163 2.29 6.16 8.66
CA ARG A 163 3.07 5.32 7.74
C ARG A 163 2.44 3.94 7.63
N ALA A 164 3.23 2.86 7.75
CA ALA A 164 2.68 1.51 7.89
C ALA A 164 1.91 1.38 9.20
N GLY A 165 0.66 0.95 9.14
CA GLY A 165 -0.19 0.81 10.32
C GLY A 165 -1.56 0.23 9.98
N ARG A 166 -2.41 0.17 10.99
CA ARG A 166 -3.82 -0.22 10.82
C ARG A 166 -4.62 1.00 10.38
N ASP A 167 -5.42 0.83 9.34
CA ASP A 167 -6.37 1.84 8.87
C ASP A 167 -7.42 2.17 9.93
N VAL A 168 -8.06 3.33 9.79
CA VAL A 168 -9.25 3.70 10.57
C VAL A 168 -10.42 2.85 10.09
N MET A 169 -10.96 2.01 10.97
CA MET A 169 -12.13 1.19 10.65
C MET A 169 -13.40 1.97 10.94
N LEU A 170 -14.18 2.30 9.91
CA LEU A 170 -15.38 3.15 10.06
C LEU A 170 -16.42 2.54 11.01
N ASP A 171 -16.54 1.21 11.06
CA ASP A 171 -17.42 0.51 12.01
C ASP A 171 -17.00 0.66 13.47
N GLU A 172 -15.76 1.07 13.74
CA GLU A 172 -15.24 1.31 15.08
C GLU A 172 -15.36 2.78 15.51
N VAL A 173 -15.38 3.72 14.55
CA VAL A 173 -15.34 5.17 14.82
C VAL A 173 -16.63 5.92 14.49
N LEU A 174 -17.48 5.36 13.62
CA LEU A 174 -18.78 5.92 13.27
C LEU A 174 -19.89 5.06 13.90
N LYS A 175 -20.79 5.72 14.62
CA LYS A 175 -21.92 5.04 15.25
C LYS A 175 -22.84 4.46 14.19
N ASP A 176 -23.31 3.23 14.40
CA ASP A 176 -24.28 2.56 13.51
C ASP A 176 -23.78 2.38 12.05
N TRP A 177 -22.45 2.36 11.86
CA TRP A 177 -21.83 1.96 10.61
C TRP A 177 -21.54 0.46 10.61
N ASP A 178 -22.33 -0.33 9.89
CA ASP A 178 -22.29 -1.80 9.99
C ASP A 178 -21.13 -2.46 9.20
N ALA A 179 -20.60 -1.77 8.18
CA ALA A 179 -19.66 -2.37 7.24
C ALA A 179 -18.20 -2.18 7.67
N LYS A 180 -17.40 -3.26 7.66
CA LYS A 180 -15.95 -3.19 7.88
C LYS A 180 -15.24 -2.42 6.76
N THR A 181 -15.15 -1.11 6.92
CA THR A 181 -14.68 -0.19 5.89
C THR A 181 -13.41 0.48 6.38
N PRO A 182 -12.23 0.17 5.80
CA PRO A 182 -10.99 0.83 6.15
C PRO A 182 -10.89 2.19 5.45
N ALA A 183 -10.41 3.20 6.17
CA ALA A 183 -10.07 4.53 5.68
C ALA A 183 -8.67 4.93 6.15
N ASP A 184 -7.96 5.70 5.32
CA ASP A 184 -6.59 6.13 5.62
C ASP A 184 -6.58 7.30 6.62
N ILE A 185 -7.63 8.13 6.62
CA ILE A 185 -7.71 9.37 7.39
C ILE A 185 -9.12 9.52 7.99
N LEU A 186 -9.19 9.92 9.25
CA LEU A 186 -10.37 10.52 9.88
C LEU A 186 -9.99 11.88 10.46
N ILE A 187 -10.68 12.94 10.05
CA ILE A 187 -10.54 14.27 10.66
C ILE A 187 -11.82 14.59 11.42
N SER A 188 -11.67 15.10 12.64
CA SER A 188 -12.78 15.53 13.49
C SER A 188 -12.50 16.88 14.14
N ARG A 189 -13.55 17.52 14.64
CA ARG A 189 -13.39 18.61 15.62
C ARG A 189 -12.87 18.04 16.94
N ASN A 190 -12.41 18.93 17.83
CA ASN A 190 -11.97 18.58 19.18
C ASN A 190 -13.09 18.00 20.06
N ASP A 191 -14.36 18.26 19.73
CA ASP A 191 -15.52 17.66 20.41
C ASP A 191 -15.87 16.24 19.91
N GLY A 192 -15.12 15.72 18.93
CA GLY A 192 -15.34 14.41 18.34
C GLY A 192 -16.28 14.39 17.13
N THR A 193 -16.84 15.53 16.70
CA THR A 193 -17.68 15.60 15.50
C THR A 193 -16.87 15.22 14.25
N PRO A 194 -17.23 14.15 13.52
CA PRO A 194 -16.48 13.73 12.34
C PRO A 194 -16.72 14.71 11.18
N LEU A 195 -15.63 15.16 10.54
CA LEU A 195 -15.66 16.12 9.45
C LEU A 195 -15.23 15.50 8.11
N VAL A 196 -14.21 14.65 8.10
CA VAL A 196 -13.68 14.08 6.85
C VAL A 196 -13.31 12.62 7.04
N ILE A 197 -13.74 11.78 6.10
CA ILE A 197 -13.14 10.46 5.84
C ILE A 197 -12.23 10.59 4.62
N GLY A 198 -10.95 10.24 4.76
CA GLY A 198 -9.97 10.37 3.70
C GLY A 198 -9.39 9.05 3.22
N PHE A 199 -9.06 9.01 1.92
CA PHE A 199 -8.40 7.89 1.26
C PHE A 199 -7.13 8.38 0.55
N ALA A 200 -5.99 7.73 0.82
CA ALA A 200 -4.68 8.12 0.31
C ALA A 200 -4.11 7.07 -0.64
N ARG A 201 -3.60 7.50 -1.79
CA ARG A 201 -3.01 6.63 -2.80
C ARG A 201 -1.86 7.34 -3.50
N TYR A 202 -0.72 6.66 -3.60
CA TYR A 202 0.36 7.05 -4.49
C TYR A 202 0.39 6.13 -5.72
N ASP A 203 0.13 6.68 -6.89
CA ASP A 203 0.10 5.95 -8.17
C ASP A 203 1.44 6.13 -8.91
N SER A 204 2.36 5.18 -8.71
CA SER A 204 3.72 5.21 -9.28
C SER A 204 3.78 4.78 -10.74
N ASP A 205 2.96 3.82 -11.14
CA ASP A 205 2.99 3.13 -12.42
C ASP A 205 1.66 2.42 -12.72
N ARG A 206 1.38 2.20 -14.01
CA ARG A 206 0.14 1.56 -14.50
C ARG A 206 0.30 0.04 -14.57
N GLY A 207 -0.53 -0.71 -13.83
CA GLY A 207 -0.55 -2.18 -13.91
C GLY A 207 -1.96 -2.80 -13.87
N GLY A 208 -2.43 -3.28 -15.03
CA GLY A 208 -3.50 -4.28 -15.15
C GLY A 208 -4.96 -3.82 -14.99
N SER A 209 -5.87 -4.80 -14.82
CA SER A 209 -7.36 -4.72 -14.73
C SER A 209 -7.92 -3.86 -13.58
N GLN A 210 -7.07 -3.06 -12.94
CA GLN A 210 -7.41 -2.24 -11.78
C GLN A 210 -8.06 -0.91 -12.13
N GLU A 211 -8.08 -0.47 -13.40
CA GLU A 211 -8.73 0.79 -13.79
C GLU A 211 -10.25 0.76 -13.61
N ASP A 212 -10.90 -0.32 -14.06
CA ASP A 212 -12.36 -0.45 -14.03
C ASP A 212 -12.90 -0.69 -12.60
N ASP A 213 -12.19 -1.45 -11.76
CA ASP A 213 -12.61 -1.76 -10.39
C ASP A 213 -12.45 -0.57 -9.42
N ARG A 214 -11.49 0.34 -9.67
CA ARG A 214 -11.12 1.42 -8.73
C ARG A 214 -12.13 2.57 -8.72
N THR A 215 -12.66 2.98 -9.87
CA THR A 215 -13.54 4.15 -9.96
C THR A 215 -14.96 3.85 -9.49
N GLY A 216 -15.49 2.67 -9.84
CA GLY A 216 -16.72 2.13 -9.28
C GLY A 216 -16.66 2.04 -7.76
N GLY A 217 -15.61 1.40 -7.23
CA GLY A 217 -15.42 1.26 -5.78
C GLY A 217 -15.27 2.59 -5.04
N ASN A 218 -14.58 3.59 -5.62
CA ASN A 218 -14.47 4.92 -5.00
C ASN A 218 -15.79 5.67 -5.00
N ARG A 219 -16.60 5.53 -6.07
CA ARG A 219 -17.92 6.16 -6.14
C ARG A 219 -18.88 5.55 -5.12
N ASP A 220 -18.82 4.24 -4.91
CA ASP A 220 -19.63 3.55 -3.92
C ASP A 220 -19.28 4.03 -2.50
N LYS A 221 -17.98 4.12 -2.18
CA LYS A 221 -17.50 4.71 -0.91
C LYS A 221 -18.05 6.11 -0.68
N VAL A 222 -17.96 6.99 -1.69
CA VAL A 222 -18.51 8.35 -1.59
C VAL A 222 -20.01 8.29 -1.32
N THR A 223 -20.73 7.45 -2.06
CA THR A 223 -22.18 7.34 -1.93
C THR A 223 -22.60 6.89 -0.54
N ASP A 224 -21.94 5.86 0.01
CA ASP A 224 -22.29 5.32 1.32
C ASP A 224 -21.92 6.29 2.45
N ILE A 225 -20.75 6.93 2.39
CA ILE A 225 -20.33 7.92 3.40
C ILE A 225 -21.26 9.14 3.40
N LEU A 226 -21.62 9.67 2.22
CA LEU A 226 -22.52 10.82 2.15
C LEU A 226 -23.95 10.45 2.56
N ARG A 227 -24.44 9.25 2.22
CA ARG A 227 -25.75 8.76 2.68
C ARG A 227 -25.78 8.64 4.21
N TYR A 228 -24.73 8.10 4.81
CA TYR A 228 -24.58 8.05 6.26
C TYR A 228 -24.61 9.46 6.85
N ALA A 229 -23.82 10.37 6.29
CA ALA A 229 -23.77 11.74 6.76
C ALA A 229 -25.14 12.44 6.71
N ASP A 230 -25.91 12.23 5.64
CA ASP A 230 -27.28 12.77 5.51
C ASP A 230 -28.25 12.15 6.51
N THR A 231 -28.14 10.84 6.75
CA THR A 231 -29.01 10.10 7.69
C THR A 231 -28.81 10.54 9.13
N TYR A 232 -27.58 10.86 9.51
CA TYR A 232 -27.22 11.27 10.87
C TYR A 232 -26.99 12.78 11.02
N GLU A 233 -27.35 13.56 10.00
CA GLU A 233 -27.21 15.03 9.96
C GLU A 233 -25.79 15.53 10.29
N LEU A 234 -24.78 14.81 9.79
CA LEU A 234 -23.37 15.10 10.04
C LEU A 234 -22.78 15.98 8.92
N PRO A 235 -21.85 16.90 9.25
CA PRO A 235 -21.11 17.70 8.27
C PRO A 235 -20.05 16.91 7.49
N LEU A 236 -20.05 15.58 7.62
CA LEU A 236 -19.03 14.66 7.13
C LEU A 236 -18.85 14.78 5.60
N LYS A 237 -17.59 14.81 5.18
CA LYS A 237 -17.12 14.92 3.79
C LYS A 237 -16.16 13.78 3.45
N VAL A 238 -15.83 13.66 2.17
CA VAL A 238 -14.85 12.68 1.68
C VAL A 238 -13.65 13.40 1.07
N PHE A 239 -12.46 12.94 1.40
CA PHE A 239 -11.21 13.45 0.86
C PHE A 239 -10.43 12.35 0.13
N PHE A 240 -9.92 12.64 -1.05
CA PHE A 240 -8.99 11.76 -1.75
C PHE A 240 -7.65 12.48 -1.89
N LEU A 241 -6.63 11.95 -1.23
CA LEU A 241 -5.24 12.31 -1.48
C LEU A 241 -4.68 11.35 -2.52
N ASN A 242 -4.70 11.75 -3.79
CA ASN A 242 -4.15 10.93 -4.87
C ASN A 242 -3.02 11.67 -5.56
N ASP A 243 -1.83 11.09 -5.55
CA ASP A 243 -0.61 11.71 -6.07
C ASP A 243 0.23 10.67 -6.83
N GLY A 244 1.26 11.12 -7.53
CA GLY A 244 2.16 10.28 -8.31
C GLY A 244 1.88 10.33 -9.82
N PRO A 245 2.89 9.98 -10.64
CA PRO A 245 2.85 10.18 -12.08
C PRO A 245 1.75 9.36 -12.78
N GLY A 246 1.34 8.22 -12.20
CA GLY A 246 0.26 7.38 -12.73
C GLY A 246 -1.08 8.11 -12.84
N LEU A 247 -1.33 9.13 -12.01
CA LEU A 247 -2.52 9.98 -12.08
C LEU A 247 -2.67 10.72 -13.41
N THR A 248 -1.56 10.93 -14.13
CA THR A 248 -1.55 11.60 -15.44
C THR A 248 -1.84 10.66 -16.61
N LEU A 249 -1.98 9.36 -16.34
CA LEU A 249 -2.19 8.33 -17.36
C LEU A 249 -3.69 8.06 -17.57
N GLY A 250 -4.07 7.86 -18.83
CA GLY A 250 -5.41 7.40 -19.20
C GLY A 250 -6.53 8.34 -18.72
N SER A 251 -7.58 7.74 -18.13
CA SER A 251 -8.76 8.46 -17.62
C SER A 251 -8.62 8.91 -16.17
N MET A 252 -7.58 8.49 -15.43
CA MET A 252 -7.49 8.65 -13.98
C MET A 252 -7.79 10.07 -13.49
N TRP A 253 -7.14 11.07 -14.08
CA TRP A 253 -7.42 12.47 -13.76
C TRP A 253 -8.90 12.83 -13.94
N ALA A 254 -9.50 12.42 -15.05
CA ALA A 254 -10.89 12.69 -15.36
C ALA A 254 -11.84 11.93 -14.42
N ASP A 255 -11.50 10.71 -14.03
CA ASP A 255 -12.31 9.89 -13.13
C ASP A 255 -12.35 10.49 -11.72
N TYR A 256 -11.20 10.92 -11.20
CA TYR A 256 -11.14 11.64 -9.92
C TYR A 256 -11.83 13.00 -9.99
N ALA A 257 -11.72 13.73 -11.11
CA ALA A 257 -12.48 14.95 -11.32
C ALA A 257 -14.00 14.70 -11.34
N ALA A 258 -14.44 13.59 -11.92
CA ALA A 258 -15.83 13.18 -11.93
C ALA A 258 -16.33 12.80 -10.52
N LEU A 259 -15.50 12.16 -9.68
CA LEU A 259 -15.81 11.89 -8.27
C LEU A 259 -16.02 13.18 -7.47
N GLU A 260 -15.15 14.18 -7.66
CA GLU A 260 -15.28 15.47 -7.00
C GLU A 260 -16.59 16.18 -7.41
N THR A 261 -16.89 16.16 -8.71
CA THR A 261 -18.14 16.72 -9.26
C THR A 261 -19.37 15.99 -8.70
N TYR A 262 -19.31 14.66 -8.63
CA TYR A 262 -20.38 13.83 -8.07
C TYR A 262 -20.69 14.16 -6.61
N GLY A 263 -19.65 14.48 -5.83
CA GLY A 263 -19.77 14.86 -4.42
C GLY A 263 -20.38 16.23 -4.14
N LYS A 264 -20.64 17.05 -5.17
CA LYS A 264 -21.30 18.37 -5.06
C LYS A 264 -20.72 19.26 -3.95
N GLY A 265 -19.39 19.32 -3.85
CA GLY A 265 -18.66 20.12 -2.86
C GLY A 265 -18.32 19.41 -1.54
N ARG A 266 -18.91 18.24 -1.27
CA ARG A 266 -18.59 17.39 -0.10
C ARG A 266 -17.52 16.34 -0.38
N VAL A 267 -16.98 16.33 -1.60
CA VAL A 267 -15.83 15.52 -1.99
C VAL A 267 -14.75 16.49 -2.44
N MET A 268 -13.50 16.23 -2.04
CA MET A 268 -12.33 16.93 -2.53
C MET A 268 -11.27 15.92 -2.96
N VAL A 269 -10.66 16.15 -4.12
CA VAL A 269 -9.50 15.39 -4.57
C VAL A 269 -8.29 16.31 -4.65
N CYS A 270 -7.19 15.96 -4.01
CA CYS A 270 -5.94 16.72 -4.05
C CYS A 270 -4.73 15.82 -4.28
N THR A 271 -3.69 16.40 -4.89
CA THR A 271 -2.30 15.98 -4.70
C THR A 271 -1.69 16.76 -3.51
N LEU A 272 -0.50 16.41 -3.03
CA LEU A 272 0.14 17.18 -1.94
C LEU A 272 0.35 18.65 -2.32
N LYS A 273 0.70 18.93 -3.59
CA LYS A 273 0.93 20.29 -4.10
C LYS A 273 -0.32 21.16 -4.20
N MET A 274 -1.51 20.59 -4.01
CA MET A 274 -2.78 21.33 -4.02
C MET A 274 -3.28 21.71 -2.62
N LEU A 275 -2.65 21.19 -1.56
CA LEU A 275 -3.18 21.28 -0.20
C LEU A 275 -3.36 22.72 0.27
N ASP A 276 -2.34 23.56 0.16
CA ASP A 276 -2.36 24.97 0.61
C ASP A 276 -3.46 25.80 -0.09
N GLU A 277 -3.76 25.51 -1.35
CA GLU A 277 -4.74 26.26 -2.13
C GLU A 277 -6.17 25.76 -1.92
N ARG A 278 -6.36 24.45 -1.70
CA ARG A 278 -7.67 23.82 -1.79
C ARG A 278 -8.20 23.32 -0.45
N PHE A 279 -7.34 22.68 0.35
CA PHE A 279 -7.74 22.08 1.62
C PHE A 279 -7.75 23.16 2.70
N THR A 280 -8.91 23.80 2.87
CA THR A 280 -9.05 25.01 3.69
C THR A 280 -10.00 24.80 4.86
N ARG A 281 -9.89 25.65 5.89
CA ARG A 281 -10.84 25.70 7.00
C ARG A 281 -12.29 25.89 6.52
N ASP A 282 -12.48 26.77 5.54
CA ASP A 282 -13.78 27.01 4.92
C ASP A 282 -14.38 25.73 4.32
N TRP A 283 -13.56 24.86 3.72
CA TRP A 283 -14.03 23.57 3.20
C TRP A 283 -14.34 22.58 4.33
N LEU A 284 -13.52 22.54 5.38
CA LEU A 284 -13.78 21.67 6.53
C LEU A 284 -15.13 21.99 7.19
N GLU A 285 -15.46 23.27 7.33
CA GLU A 285 -16.61 23.72 8.12
C GLU A 285 -17.92 23.93 7.37
N ARG A 286 -17.89 24.12 6.04
CA ARG A 286 -19.10 24.45 5.23
C ARG A 286 -19.73 23.26 4.53
#